data_AF-A0A6J2S3W9-F1
#
_entry.id   AF-A0A6J2S3W9-F1
#
_cell.length_a   1.000
_cell.length_b   1.000
_cell.length_c   1.000
_cell.angle_alpha   90.00
_cell.angle_beta   90.00
_cell.angle_gamma   90.00
#
_symmetry.space_group_name_H-M   'P 1'
#
loop_
_entity.id
_entity.type
_entity.pdbx_description
1 polymer ?
#
loop_
_entity_poly.entity_id
_entity_poly.type
_entity_poly.pdbx_seq_one_letter_code
_entity_poly.pdbx_strand_id
1 'polypeptide(L)'
;MSDDDFESGHSGASNTYPQQCSALRKNGFVMLKGRPCKIVDMTTSKTGKHGHAKVHLIGIDIFNQKKLEDICPSTHNMEVPHVKRTEYQFVDLDLQDGYLSLLDDAGAPREDLKIPDTDLGKEIKKKFENGEGFMVTVLKAIGEEQVIAVKPMN
;
A
#
# COMPACT_ATOMS: atom_id res chain seq x y z
N MET A 1 24.87 3.13 37.43
CA MET A 1 23.60 2.97 36.69
C MET A 1 23.93 3.42 35.30
N SER A 2 24.21 2.45 34.41
CA SER A 2 24.43 2.72 33.00
C SER A 2 23.14 2.30 32.32
N ASP A 3 22.45 3.27 31.74
CA ASP A 3 21.30 3.06 30.86
C ASP A 3 21.79 2.33 29.60
N ASP A 4 21.54 1.03 29.55
CA ASP A 4 21.59 0.25 28.31
C ASP A 4 20.37 0.62 27.47
N ASP A 5 20.53 1.63 26.62
CA ASP A 5 19.59 1.98 25.55
C ASP A 5 19.63 0.84 24.51
N PHE A 6 18.65 -0.06 24.60
CA PHE A 6 18.50 -1.15 23.66
C PHE A 6 17.82 -0.59 22.40
N GLU A 7 18.59 0.06 21.52
CA GLU A 7 18.15 0.37 20.16
C GLU A 7 17.84 -0.96 19.45
N SER A 8 16.56 -1.32 19.39
CA SER A 8 16.07 -2.41 18.56
C SER A 8 16.41 -2.07 17.10
N GLY A 9 17.49 -2.66 16.58
CA GLY A 9 17.95 -2.49 15.21
C GLY A 9 16.88 -2.94 14.22
N HIS A 10 16.04 -2.01 13.78
CA HIS A 10 15.16 -2.21 12.64
C HIS A 10 16.09 -2.37 11.43
N SER A 11 16.30 -3.61 11.01
CA SER A 11 17.12 -3.94 9.84
C SER A 11 16.63 -3.12 8.65
N GLY A 12 17.47 -2.17 8.20
CA GLY A 12 17.15 -1.11 7.25
C GLY A 12 16.93 -1.59 5.82
N ALA A 13 15.93 -2.43 5.61
CA ALA A 13 15.43 -2.71 4.27
C ALA A 13 14.79 -1.41 3.73
N SER A 14 15.31 -0.91 2.62
CA SER A 14 14.71 0.23 1.93
C SER A 14 13.25 -0.06 1.58
N ASN A 15 12.34 0.87 1.87
CA ASN A 15 10.92 0.75 1.53
C ASN A 15 10.66 0.84 0.01
N THR A 16 11.67 1.27 -0.75
CA THR A 16 11.64 1.44 -2.20
C THR A 16 12.86 0.80 -2.84
N TYR A 17 12.74 0.52 -4.14
CA TYR A 17 13.88 0.19 -5.00
C TYR A 17 13.89 1.06 -6.26
N PRO A 18 15.06 1.38 -6.81
CA PRO A 18 15.15 2.17 -8.04
C PRO A 18 14.79 1.30 -9.26
N GLN A 19 14.01 1.86 -10.19
CA GLN A 19 13.73 1.26 -11.49
C GLN A 19 13.72 2.34 -12.57
N GLN A 20 14.31 2.06 -13.73
CA GLN A 20 14.32 3.00 -14.84
C GLN A 20 12.90 3.33 -15.30
N CYS A 21 12.62 4.62 -15.52
CA CYS A 21 11.31 5.15 -15.92
C CYS A 21 10.75 4.44 -17.19
N SER A 22 11.59 4.09 -18.16
CA SER A 22 11.20 3.30 -19.34
C SER A 22 10.84 1.83 -19.07
N ALA A 23 11.29 1.27 -17.95
CA ALA A 23 10.98 -0.10 -17.53
C ALA A 23 9.65 -0.19 -16.75
N LEU A 24 9.09 0.94 -16.30
CA LEU A 24 7.76 0.97 -15.67
C LEU A 24 6.67 0.53 -16.66
N ARG A 25 5.59 -0.03 -16.13
CA ARG A 25 4.46 -0.54 -16.93
C ARG A 25 3.14 -0.14 -16.28
N LYS A 26 2.09 -0.01 -17.09
CA LYS A 26 0.71 0.14 -16.61
C LYS A 26 0.37 -0.99 -15.64
N ASN A 27 -0.39 -0.68 -14.61
CA ASN A 27 -0.68 -1.51 -13.43
C ASN A 27 0.51 -1.81 -12.51
N GLY A 28 1.73 -1.37 -12.83
CA GLY A 28 2.86 -1.38 -11.91
C GLY A 28 2.73 -0.32 -10.83
N PHE A 29 3.68 -0.30 -9.89
CA PHE A 29 3.76 0.71 -8.83
C PHE A 29 4.91 1.67 -9.08
N VAL A 30 4.77 2.90 -8.59
CA VAL A 30 5.82 3.93 -8.62
C VAL A 30 5.52 4.98 -7.54
N MET A 31 6.56 5.59 -6.98
CA MET A 31 6.43 6.75 -6.12
C MET A 31 6.17 8.00 -6.97
N LEU A 32 5.05 8.67 -6.75
CA LEU A 32 4.75 9.97 -7.35
C LEU A 32 4.60 11.00 -6.24
N LYS A 33 5.42 12.06 -6.26
CA LYS A 33 5.37 13.16 -5.26
C LYS A 33 5.38 12.65 -3.81
N GLY A 34 6.21 11.64 -3.53
CA GLY A 34 6.35 11.04 -2.20
C GLY A 34 5.23 10.08 -1.79
N ARG A 35 4.32 9.72 -2.70
CA ARG A 35 3.19 8.82 -2.44
C ARG A 35 3.28 7.53 -3.26
N PRO A 36 2.97 6.35 -2.69
CA PRO A 36 2.96 5.10 -3.43
C PRO A 36 1.71 5.02 -4.32
N CYS A 37 1.92 4.97 -5.63
CA CYS A 37 0.84 4.98 -6.62
C CYS A 37 0.87 3.73 -7.50
N LYS A 38 -0.32 3.27 -7.90
CA LYS A 38 -0.50 2.33 -9.01
C LYS A 38 -0.61 3.11 -10.32
N ILE A 39 0.22 2.77 -11.31
CA ILE A 39 0.22 3.40 -12.63
C ILE A 39 -1.05 3.01 -13.39
N VAL A 40 -1.90 3.98 -13.68
CA VAL A 40 -3.14 3.78 -14.47
C VAL A 40 -2.97 4.16 -15.93
N ASP A 41 -2.05 5.09 -16.22
CA ASP A 41 -1.70 5.48 -17.58
C ASP A 41 -0.22 5.87 -17.70
N MET A 42 0.35 5.63 -18.88
CA MET A 42 1.76 5.88 -19.18
C MET A 42 1.91 6.22 -20.67
N THR A 43 2.31 7.45 -20.97
CA THR A 43 2.50 7.92 -22.35
C THR A 43 3.95 8.35 -22.55
N THR A 44 4.59 7.86 -23.61
CA THR A 44 5.96 8.28 -23.96
C THR A 44 5.92 9.30 -25.11
N SER A 45 6.52 10.45 -24.88
CA SER A 45 6.68 11.51 -25.89
C SER A 45 8.12 11.50 -26.43
N LYS A 46 8.25 11.54 -27.76
CA LYS A 46 9.53 11.77 -28.41
C LYS A 46 9.84 13.26 -28.28
N THR A 47 11.01 13.57 -27.74
CA THR A 47 11.58 14.91 -27.83
C THR A 47 12.29 15.03 -29.19
N GLY A 48 12.72 16.25 -29.57
CA GLY A 48 13.31 16.51 -30.89
C GLY A 48 14.61 15.73 -31.17
N LYS A 49 15.31 16.09 -32.26
CA LYS A 49 16.44 15.34 -32.86
C LYS A 49 17.52 14.80 -31.90
N HIS A 50 17.75 15.44 -30.75
CA HIS A 50 18.77 15.06 -29.76
C HIS A 50 18.21 14.85 -28.34
N GLY A 51 16.89 14.85 -28.15
CA GLY A 51 16.32 14.79 -26.81
C GLY A 51 16.09 13.35 -26.32
N HIS A 52 16.15 13.18 -25.00
CA HIS A 52 15.66 11.95 -24.36
C HIS A 52 14.14 11.91 -24.37
N ALA A 53 13.57 10.73 -24.65
CA ALA A 53 12.13 10.54 -24.56
C ALA A 53 11.64 10.90 -23.15
N LYS A 54 10.50 11.58 -23.05
CA LYS A 54 9.87 11.91 -21.76
C LYS A 54 8.65 11.03 -21.58
N VAL A 55 8.52 10.41 -20.42
CA VAL A 55 7.37 9.59 -20.04
C VAL A 55 6.47 10.42 -19.14
N HIS A 56 5.22 10.57 -19.53
CA HIS A 56 4.15 11.08 -18.68
C HIS A 56 3.49 9.90 -17.96
N LEU A 57 3.56 9.90 -16.64
CA LEU A 57 2.97 8.88 -15.77
C LEU A 57 1.76 9.46 -15.06
N ILE A 58 0.69 8.69 -15.06
CA ILE A 58 -0.50 8.98 -14.27
C ILE A 58 -0.73 7.78 -13.35
N GLY A 59 -0.75 8.04 -12.05
CA GLY A 59 -0.98 7.05 -11.02
C GLY A 59 -2.16 7.41 -10.12
N ILE A 60 -2.69 6.40 -9.44
CA ILE A 60 -3.65 6.56 -8.35
C ILE A 60 -2.95 6.09 -7.08
N ASP A 61 -2.93 6.93 -6.06
CA ASP A 61 -2.46 6.59 -4.73
C ASP A 61 -3.23 5.38 -4.17
N ILE A 62 -2.49 4.38 -3.69
CA ILE A 62 -3.09 3.09 -3.28
C ILE A 62 -3.89 3.17 -1.98
N PHE A 63 -3.72 4.23 -1.18
CA PHE A 63 -4.38 4.40 0.12
C PHE A 63 -5.52 5.43 0.03
N ASN A 64 -5.22 6.64 -0.45
CA ASN A 64 -6.20 7.74 -0.45
C ASN A 64 -6.96 7.91 -1.78
N GLN A 65 -6.68 7.08 -2.79
CA GLN A 65 -7.32 7.09 -4.11
C GLN A 65 -7.17 8.40 -4.90
N LYS A 66 -6.27 9.30 -4.50
CA LYS A 66 -6.01 10.54 -5.25
C LYS A 66 -5.18 10.26 -6.49
N LYS A 67 -5.58 10.89 -7.60
CA LYS A 67 -4.84 10.86 -8.85
C LYS A 67 -3.62 11.78 -8.77
N LEU A 68 -2.46 11.25 -9.12
CA LEU A 68 -1.19 11.98 -9.19
C LEU A 68 -0.56 11.76 -10.57
N GLU A 69 0.16 12.76 -11.05
CA GLU A 69 0.86 12.70 -12.32
C GLU A 69 2.25 13.32 -12.22
N ASP A 70 3.17 12.81 -13.05
CA ASP A 70 4.55 13.28 -13.15
C ASP A 70 5.13 13.01 -14.54
N ILE A 71 6.17 13.76 -14.91
CA ILE A 71 6.89 13.60 -16.18
C ILE A 71 8.36 13.32 -15.89
N CYS A 72 8.81 12.08 -16.16
CA CYS A 72 10.22 11.69 -16.03
C CYS A 72 10.90 11.48 -17.39
N PRO A 73 12.18 11.84 -17.55
CA PRO A 73 12.99 11.33 -18.66
C PRO A 73 13.05 9.81 -18.62
N SER A 74 12.96 9.15 -19.79
CA SER A 74 12.89 7.69 -19.90
C SER A 74 14.12 6.95 -19.34
N THR A 75 15.26 7.65 -19.22
CA THR A 75 16.53 7.15 -18.69
C THR A 75 16.71 7.38 -17.19
N HIS A 76 15.87 8.22 -16.57
CA HIS A 76 15.96 8.47 -15.13
C HIS A 76 15.42 7.27 -14.35
N ASN A 77 16.05 6.99 -13.20
CA ASN A 77 15.50 6.05 -12.23
C ASN A 77 14.38 6.73 -11.43
N MET A 78 13.31 5.98 -11.22
CA MET A 78 12.20 6.32 -10.35
C MET A 78 12.18 5.33 -9.18
N GLU A 79 11.70 5.77 -8.03
CA GLU A 79 11.52 4.89 -6.88
C GLU A 79 10.23 4.07 -7.05
N VAL A 80 10.33 2.76 -6.81
CA VAL A 80 9.19 1.85 -6.82
C VAL A 80 8.98 1.33 -5.40
N PRO A 81 7.77 1.48 -4.81
CA PRO A 81 7.50 1.00 -3.46
C PRO A 81 7.46 -0.53 -3.40
N HIS A 82 7.96 -1.10 -2.31
CA HIS A 82 7.62 -2.45 -1.93
C HIS A 82 6.19 -2.48 -1.40
N VAL A 83 5.30 -3.12 -2.16
CA VAL A 83 3.88 -3.27 -1.81
C VAL A 83 3.62 -4.71 -1.36
N LYS A 84 3.33 -4.91 -0.07
CA LYS A 84 3.00 -6.23 0.48
C LYS A 84 1.50 -6.32 0.75
N ARG A 85 0.89 -7.44 0.37
CA ARG A 85 -0.47 -7.80 0.74
C ARG A 85 -0.41 -8.99 1.68
N THR A 86 -1.12 -8.88 2.80
CA THR A 86 -1.19 -9.95 3.79
C THR A 86 -2.66 -10.18 4.12
N GLU A 87 -3.11 -11.43 4.07
CA GLU A 87 -4.44 -11.83 4.50
C GLU A 87 -4.40 -12.11 6.00
N TYR A 88 -5.39 -11.62 6.74
CA TYR A 88 -5.59 -11.91 8.15
C TYR A 88 -7.00 -12.42 8.37
N GLN A 89 -7.16 -13.36 9.28
CA GLN A 89 -8.47 -13.75 9.77
C GLN A 89 -9.03 -12.64 10.65
N PHE A 90 -10.27 -12.24 10.42
CA PHE A 90 -10.97 -11.31 11.30
C PHE A 90 -11.46 -12.05 12.55
N VAL A 91 -11.22 -11.47 13.73
CA VAL A 91 -11.64 -12.02 15.02
C VAL A 91 -12.76 -11.19 15.62
N ASP A 92 -12.50 -9.89 15.81
CA ASP A 92 -13.42 -8.99 16.48
C ASP A 92 -13.21 -7.53 16.03
N LEU A 93 -14.18 -6.67 16.35
CA LEU A 93 -14.13 -5.23 16.12
C LEU A 93 -14.48 -4.50 17.43
N ASP A 94 -13.54 -3.68 17.91
CA ASP A 94 -13.85 -2.74 18.99
C ASP A 94 -14.78 -1.64 18.46
N LEU A 95 -16.03 -1.66 18.92
CA LEU A 95 -17.06 -0.70 18.52
C LEU A 95 -16.86 0.71 19.11
N GLN A 96 -16.05 0.85 20.17
CA GLN A 96 -15.78 2.16 20.78
C GLN A 96 -14.70 2.90 20.02
N ASP A 97 -13.54 2.25 19.82
CA ASP A 97 -12.35 2.90 19.24
C ASP A 97 -12.12 2.57 17.75
N GLY A 98 -12.83 1.57 17.22
CA GLY A 98 -12.78 1.16 15.82
C GLY A 98 -11.57 0.31 15.45
N TYR A 99 -10.89 -0.30 16.43
CA TYR A 99 -9.75 -1.19 16.18
C TYR A 99 -10.22 -2.60 15.81
N LEU A 100 -9.52 -3.20 14.85
CA LEU A 100 -9.76 -4.55 14.37
C LEU A 100 -8.86 -5.52 15.14
N SER A 101 -9.44 -6.58 15.68
CA SER A 101 -8.68 -7.73 16.18
C SER A 101 -8.55 -8.75 15.06
N LEU A 102 -7.31 -8.97 14.61
CA LEU A 102 -6.96 -9.78 13.45
C LEU A 102 -5.98 -10.89 13.85
N LEU A 103 -6.01 -12.04 13.17
CA LEU A 103 -5.05 -13.13 13.32
C LEU A 103 -4.30 -13.36 12.02
N ASP A 104 -2.97 -13.48 12.08
CA ASP A 104 -2.18 -13.94 10.94
C ASP A 104 -2.26 -15.47 10.76
N ASP A 105 -1.57 -15.98 9.74
CA ASP A 105 -1.50 -17.41 9.42
C ASP A 105 -0.78 -18.25 10.48
N ALA A 106 0.06 -17.62 11.31
CA ALA A 106 0.73 -18.26 12.45
C ALA A 106 -0.11 -18.19 13.74
N GLY A 107 -1.28 -17.54 13.71
CA GLY A 107 -2.14 -17.34 14.86
C GLY A 107 -1.66 -16.21 15.79
N ALA A 108 -0.77 -15.33 15.33
CA ALA A 108 -0.37 -14.15 16.08
C ALA A 108 -1.45 -13.05 15.95
N PRO A 109 -1.91 -12.47 17.08
CA PRO A 109 -2.91 -11.42 17.07
C PRO A 109 -2.32 -10.08 16.61
N ARG A 110 -3.15 -9.27 15.97
CA ARG A 110 -2.84 -7.92 15.51
C ARG A 110 -4.02 -6.99 15.77
N GLU A 111 -3.79 -5.91 16.52
CA GLU A 111 -4.84 -5.01 17.04
C GLU A 111 -4.54 -3.52 16.80
N ASP A 112 -3.52 -3.19 16.00
CA ASP A 112 -3.09 -1.82 15.72
C ASP A 112 -3.85 -1.14 14.56
N LEU A 113 -4.65 -1.91 13.79
CA LEU A 113 -5.32 -1.41 12.60
C LEU A 113 -6.75 -0.98 12.90
N LYS A 114 -7.12 0.21 12.42
CA LYS A 114 -8.50 0.70 12.46
C LYS A 114 -9.29 0.27 11.25
N ILE A 115 -10.60 0.13 11.46
CA ILE A 115 -11.55 -0.04 10.37
C ILE A 115 -11.51 1.18 9.44
N PRO A 116 -11.45 0.99 8.11
CA PRO A 116 -11.39 2.11 7.19
C PRO A 116 -12.74 2.85 7.13
N ASP A 117 -12.73 4.18 7.12
CA ASP A 117 -13.91 5.04 6.96
C ASP A 117 -14.43 5.09 5.51
N THR A 118 -14.55 3.92 4.88
CA THR A 118 -14.98 3.74 3.49
C THR A 118 -16.13 2.75 3.42
N ASP A 119 -16.69 2.51 2.23
CA ASP A 119 -17.73 1.50 2.05
C ASP A 119 -17.25 0.08 2.44
N LEU A 120 -15.94 -0.17 2.38
CA LEU A 120 -15.32 -1.40 2.89
C LEU A 120 -15.50 -1.55 4.40
N GLY A 121 -15.34 -0.46 5.16
CA GLY A 121 -15.56 -0.51 6.62
C GLY A 121 -17.03 -0.76 6.97
N LYS A 122 -17.96 -0.23 6.19
CA LYS A 122 -19.39 -0.54 6.35
C LYS A 122 -19.67 -2.02 6.05
N GLU A 123 -19.03 -2.59 5.03
CA GLU A 123 -19.13 -4.01 4.72
C GLU A 123 -18.60 -4.89 5.85
N ILE A 124 -17.43 -4.55 6.41
CA ILE A 124 -16.84 -5.25 7.57
C ILE A 124 -17.80 -5.22 8.76
N LYS A 125 -18.33 -4.04 9.12
CA LYS A 125 -19.31 -3.91 10.21
C LYS A 125 -20.54 -4.77 9.99
N LYS A 126 -21.09 -4.75 8.78
CA LYS A 126 -22.27 -5.55 8.45
C LYS A 126 -22.00 -7.06 8.57
N LYS A 127 -20.86 -7.53 8.07
CA LYS A 127 -20.48 -8.95 8.19
C LYS A 127 -20.25 -9.38 9.63
N PHE A 128 -19.65 -8.49 10.42
CA PHE A 128 -19.49 -8.68 11.86
C PHE A 128 -20.84 -8.79 12.58
N GLU A 129 -21.78 -7.87 12.33
CA GLU A 129 -23.13 -7.90 12.91
C GLU A 129 -23.93 -9.14 12.52
N ASN A 130 -23.69 -9.67 11.31
CA ASN A 130 -24.29 -10.92 10.84
C ASN A 130 -23.66 -12.19 11.45
N GLY A 131 -22.53 -12.06 12.17
CA GLY A 131 -21.77 -13.20 12.68
C GLY A 131 -21.09 -14.04 11.58
N GLU A 132 -20.81 -13.44 10.42
CA GLU A 132 -20.13 -14.12 9.31
C GLU A 132 -18.61 -14.18 9.53
N GLY A 133 -18.00 -15.34 9.29
CA GLY A 133 -16.54 -15.46 9.27
C GLY A 133 -15.94 -14.96 7.95
N PHE A 134 -14.95 -14.08 8.03
CA PHE A 134 -14.24 -13.56 6.85
C PHE A 134 -12.76 -13.26 7.15
N MET A 135 -12.00 -13.15 6.07
CA MET A 135 -10.63 -12.66 6.08
C MET A 135 -10.57 -11.23 5.55
N VAL A 136 -9.62 -10.45 6.04
CA VAL A 136 -9.31 -9.10 5.54
C VAL A 136 -7.95 -9.10 4.87
N THR A 137 -7.81 -8.36 3.78
CA THR A 137 -6.50 -8.12 3.14
C THR A 137 -5.98 -6.76 3.54
N VAL A 138 -4.81 -6.74 4.19
CA VAL A 138 -4.09 -5.51 4.53
C VAL A 138 -3.01 -5.27 3.48
N LEU A 139 -2.98 -4.04 2.96
CA LEU A 139 -1.94 -3.53 2.08
C LEU A 139 -0.93 -2.73 2.89
N LYS A 140 0.36 -3.03 2.74
CA LYS A 140 1.48 -2.29 3.35
C LYS A 140 2.40 -1.71 2.28
N ALA A 141 2.70 -0.42 2.37
CA ALA A 141 3.71 0.23 1.54
C ALA A 141 4.23 1.50 2.22
N ILE A 142 5.55 1.74 2.19
CA ILE A 142 6.19 2.97 2.73
C ILE A 142 5.79 3.24 4.19
N GLY A 143 5.70 2.20 5.02
CA GLY A 143 5.29 2.33 6.43
C GLY A 143 3.81 2.65 6.67
N GLU A 144 3.00 2.82 5.63
CA GLU A 144 1.54 2.99 5.71
C GLU A 144 0.86 1.62 5.49
N GLU A 145 -0.19 1.35 6.27
CA GLU A 145 -0.97 0.11 6.22
C GLU A 145 -2.47 0.40 6.23
N GLN A 146 -3.23 -0.29 5.37
CA GLN A 146 -4.68 -0.12 5.30
C GLN A 146 -5.35 -1.43 4.86
N VAL A 147 -6.54 -1.70 5.41
CA VAL A 147 -7.42 -2.77 4.93
C VAL A 147 -7.99 -2.38 3.56
N ILE A 148 -7.82 -3.25 2.56
CA ILE A 148 -8.21 -2.96 1.17
C ILE A 148 -9.24 -3.92 0.58
N ALA A 149 -9.47 -5.07 1.22
CA ALA A 149 -10.44 -6.06 0.75
C ALA A 149 -10.93 -6.95 1.89
N VAL A 150 -12.12 -7.52 1.69
CA VAL A 150 -12.70 -8.58 2.52
C VAL A 150 -12.91 -9.81 1.64
N LYS A 151 -12.65 -10.99 2.17
CA LYS A 151 -12.81 -12.28 1.51
C LYS A 151 -13.59 -13.23 2.42
N PRO A 152 -14.65 -13.90 1.94
CA PRO A 152 -15.38 -14.86 2.75
C PRO A 152 -14.48 -16.03 3.16
N MET A 153 -14.70 -16.55 4.36
CA MET A 153 -14.05 -17.77 4.84
C MET A 153 -14.94 -18.94 4.42
N ASN A 154 -14.63 -19.58 3.28
CA ASN A 154 -15.33 -20.77 2.80
C ASN A 154 -14.84 -22.03 3.51
#